data_AF-A0A962C4W9-F1
#
_entry.id   AF-A0A962C4W9-F1
#
_cell.length_a   1.000
_cell.length_b   1.000
_cell.length_c   1.000
_cell.angle_alpha   90.00
_cell.angle_beta   90.00
_cell.angle_gamma   90.00
#
_symmetry.space_group_name_H-M   'P 1'
#
loop_
_entity.id
_entity.type
_entity.pdbx_description
1 polymer ?
#
loop_
_entity_poly.entity_id
_entity_poly.type
_entity_poly.pdbx_seq_one_letter_code
_entity_poly.pdbx_strand_id
1 'polypeptide(L)'
;MKQAFGPGAALRAALQMTGSTYVIYAAGLLVSAMVARGVGPDEFGRYSYLVWLVGVLILVGNNGLTTSGIRFVSECLGRGSPVDAANVQGWLLKRQWACIAMASLLYLAAMRYFQPAGWESRSLWLFAAIVLASSIAKTMYIFNISIAKGHGRFDIEAYSGILISLLNAAAVFALWMTGAGLLAYLVLFALTCIAYAGYASLMMRRGGIRASFGSIDDVLLRRLRRHLLWTLLLTVAAVFSNKSIETWLLNDRVGAAEVGYFTIAAALTRGGLDLLSSGLNSVLMPSMAHAFGASGQQRVNEILSNSLRYFHFLGLMLAGVGVLWSDPAVTLMYGPRYAAVDDVLRIMVVVGGLTLSEGAFGALLSTTDNQRVRAIFASLSIVFTAVAAFALIPKYGL
;
A
#
# COMPACT_ATOMS: atom_id res chain seq x y z
N MET A 1 25.06 18.29 -4.79
CA MET A 1 24.13 17.23 -5.24
C MET A 1 24.76 15.84 -5.40
N LYS A 2 26.05 15.68 -5.78
CA LYS A 2 26.73 14.36 -5.90
C LYS A 2 26.72 13.46 -4.64
N GLN A 3 26.44 14.00 -3.45
CA GLN A 3 26.42 13.24 -2.18
C GLN A 3 25.09 12.55 -1.84
N ALA A 4 23.97 12.89 -2.49
CA ALA A 4 22.65 12.38 -2.10
C ALA A 4 22.44 10.88 -2.40
N PHE A 5 23.25 10.31 -3.30
CA PHE A 5 23.15 8.92 -3.74
C PHE A 5 24.46 8.12 -3.55
N GLY A 6 25.38 8.59 -2.70
CA GLY A 6 26.59 7.83 -2.36
C GLY A 6 26.30 6.60 -1.49
N PRO A 7 27.19 5.60 -1.42
CA PRO A 7 26.96 4.36 -0.66
C PRO A 7 26.56 4.60 0.81
N GLY A 8 27.20 5.55 1.48
CA GLY A 8 26.86 5.94 2.86
C GLY A 8 25.57 6.78 3.00
N ALA A 9 25.11 7.43 1.93
CA ALA A 9 23.80 8.10 1.92
C ALA A 9 22.67 7.09 1.67
N ALA A 10 22.90 6.11 0.79
CA ALA A 10 21.97 5.01 0.53
C ALA A 10 21.75 4.14 1.77
N LEU A 11 22.82 3.77 2.49
CA LEU A 11 22.71 3.00 3.74
C LEU A 11 21.92 3.76 4.82
N ARG A 12 22.19 5.06 5.00
CA ARG A 12 21.43 5.89 5.94
C ARG A 12 19.96 6.02 5.55
N ALA A 13 19.66 6.23 4.28
CA ALA A 13 18.29 6.27 3.79
C ALA A 13 17.56 4.93 3.99
N ALA A 14 18.23 3.80 3.75
CA ALA A 14 17.67 2.47 3.97
C ALA A 14 17.39 2.20 5.46
N LEU A 15 18.33 2.52 6.36
CA LEU A 15 18.14 2.40 7.81
C LEU A 15 16.99 3.29 8.30
N GLN A 16 16.95 4.54 7.86
CA GLN A 16 15.91 5.49 8.21
C GLN A 16 14.52 5.03 7.73
N MET A 17 14.43 4.51 6.50
CA MET A 17 13.17 4.02 5.94
C MET A 17 12.70 2.72 6.61
N THR A 18 13.64 1.85 6.96
CA THR A 18 13.33 0.61 7.69
C THR A 18 12.79 0.95 9.07
N GLY A 19 13.52 1.76 9.83
CA GLY A 19 13.10 2.19 11.16
C GLY A 19 11.75 2.92 11.17
N SER A 20 11.51 3.82 10.21
CA SER A 20 10.21 4.49 10.09
C SER A 20 9.08 3.51 9.79
N THR A 21 9.32 2.49 8.95
CA THR A 21 8.32 1.49 8.59
C THR A 21 7.87 0.69 9.82
N TYR A 22 8.79 0.26 10.69
CA TYR A 22 8.44 -0.41 11.94
C TYR A 22 7.58 0.47 12.86
N VAL A 23 7.96 1.75 13.02
CA VAL A 23 7.20 2.70 13.83
C VAL A 23 5.80 2.92 13.26
N ILE A 24 5.69 3.09 11.94
CA ILE A 24 4.41 3.30 11.25
C ILE A 24 3.51 2.07 11.40
N TYR A 25 4.05 0.86 11.24
CA TYR A 25 3.28 -0.37 11.42
C TYR A 25 2.81 -0.54 12.86
N ALA A 26 3.68 -0.32 13.85
CA ALA A 26 3.31 -0.39 15.26
C ALA A 26 2.23 0.63 15.63
N ALA A 27 2.40 1.89 15.23
CA ALA A 27 1.41 2.94 15.45
C ALA A 27 0.09 2.65 14.72
N GLY A 28 0.16 2.15 13.49
CA GLY A 28 -1.02 1.76 12.70
C GLY A 28 -1.80 0.61 13.33
N LEU A 29 -1.10 -0.37 13.91
CA LEU A 29 -1.71 -1.49 14.62
C LEU A 29 -2.43 -1.03 15.89
N LEU A 30 -1.80 -0.16 16.68
CA LEU A 30 -2.43 0.46 17.84
C LEU A 30 -3.67 1.26 17.44
N VAL A 31 -3.57 2.12 16.42
CA VAL A 31 -4.71 2.88 15.89
C VAL A 31 -5.84 1.94 15.47
N SER A 32 -5.55 0.90 14.70
CA SER A 32 -6.55 -0.08 14.26
C SER A 32 -7.28 -0.72 15.43
N ALA A 33 -6.54 -1.22 16.43
CA ALA A 33 -7.08 -1.83 17.63
C ALA A 33 -7.96 -0.87 18.45
N MET A 34 -7.50 0.36 18.62
CA MET A 34 -8.23 1.38 19.40
C MET A 34 -9.52 1.83 18.72
N VAL A 35 -9.49 2.09 17.41
CA VAL A 35 -10.70 2.44 16.64
C VAL A 35 -11.70 1.28 16.74
N ALA A 36 -11.24 0.05 16.47
CA ALA A 36 -12.08 -1.14 16.53
C ALA A 36 -12.76 -1.32 17.90
N ARG A 37 -12.03 -1.10 19.00
CA ARG A 37 -12.57 -1.15 20.36
C ARG A 37 -13.54 -0.01 20.67
N GLY A 38 -13.28 1.18 20.16
CA GLY A 38 -14.10 2.36 20.41
C GLY A 38 -15.48 2.28 19.77
N VAL A 39 -15.55 1.79 18.52
CA VAL A 39 -16.80 1.83 17.72
C VAL A 39 -17.50 0.47 17.56
N GLY A 40 -16.80 -0.64 17.79
CA GLY A 40 -17.32 -1.99 17.59
C GLY A 40 -17.36 -2.45 16.12
N PRO A 41 -17.71 -3.73 15.86
CA PRO A 41 -17.47 -4.37 14.57
C PRO A 41 -18.15 -3.74 13.36
N ASP A 42 -19.43 -3.38 13.46
CA ASP A 42 -20.17 -2.80 12.34
C ASP A 42 -19.61 -1.44 11.91
N GLU A 43 -19.39 -0.54 12.87
CA GLU A 43 -18.84 0.78 12.61
C GLU A 43 -17.37 0.70 12.17
N PHE A 44 -16.58 -0.21 12.76
CA PHE A 44 -15.21 -0.45 12.32
C PHE A 44 -15.14 -1.03 10.91
N GLY A 45 -16.12 -1.84 10.54
CA GLY A 45 -16.35 -2.32 9.18
C GLY A 45 -16.55 -1.19 8.18
N ARG A 46 -17.45 -0.25 8.49
CA ARG A 46 -17.70 0.95 7.69
C ARG A 46 -16.46 1.85 7.59
N TYR A 47 -15.74 2.01 8.70
CA TYR A 47 -14.45 2.71 8.72
C TYR A 47 -13.43 2.04 7.78
N SER A 48 -13.28 0.73 7.89
CA SER A 48 -12.33 -0.06 7.09
C SER A 48 -12.67 -0.03 5.61
N TYR A 49 -13.95 -0.12 5.26
CA TYR A 49 -14.43 0.03 3.88
C TYR A 49 -14.09 1.41 3.31
N LEU A 50 -14.28 2.49 4.08
CA LEU A 50 -13.89 3.84 3.66
C LEU A 50 -12.38 3.95 3.41
N VAL A 51 -11.56 3.44 4.34
CA VAL A 51 -10.10 3.46 4.22
C VAL A 51 -9.64 2.65 3.01
N TRP A 52 -10.23 1.48 2.77
CA TRP A 52 -9.97 0.65 1.60
C TRP A 52 -10.34 1.38 0.30
N LEU A 53 -11.53 1.99 0.22
CA LEU A 53 -12.00 2.73 -0.94
C LEU A 53 -11.09 3.92 -1.25
N VAL A 54 -10.65 4.65 -0.22
CA VAL A 54 -9.62 5.70 -0.34
C VAL A 54 -8.32 5.12 -0.90
N GLY A 55 -7.89 3.94 -0.44
CA GLY A 55 -6.74 3.20 -0.97
C GLY A 55 -6.86 2.86 -2.47
N VAL A 56 -8.03 2.39 -2.92
CA VAL A 56 -8.30 2.12 -4.34
C VAL A 56 -8.20 3.42 -5.15
N LEU A 57 -8.81 4.50 -4.68
CA LEU A 57 -8.75 5.80 -5.35
C LEU A 57 -7.34 6.39 -5.38
N ILE A 58 -6.51 6.12 -4.37
CA ILE A 58 -5.09 6.50 -4.37
C ILE A 58 -4.32 5.75 -5.45
N LEU A 59 -4.58 4.45 -5.60
CA LEU A 59 -3.91 3.60 -6.58
C LEU A 59 -4.26 4.06 -8.01
N VAL A 60 -5.54 4.28 -8.27
CA VAL A 60 -6.05 4.85 -9.53
C VAL A 60 -5.64 6.31 -9.69
N GLY A 61 -5.57 7.11 -8.63
CA GLY A 61 -5.19 8.52 -8.72
C GLY A 61 -3.72 8.71 -9.12
N ASN A 62 -2.84 7.77 -8.73
CA ASN A 62 -1.42 7.82 -9.04
C ASN A 62 -1.06 7.11 -10.35
N ASN A 63 -1.73 6.00 -10.74
CA ASN A 63 -1.65 5.40 -12.09
C ASN A 63 -0.23 5.22 -12.69
N GLY A 64 0.80 5.05 -11.86
CA GLY A 64 2.20 4.95 -12.28
C GLY A 64 2.96 6.27 -12.48
N LEU A 65 2.34 7.41 -12.22
CA LEU A 65 2.99 8.73 -12.17
C LEU A 65 4.06 8.79 -11.08
N THR A 66 3.86 8.07 -9.98
CA THR A 66 4.77 8.01 -8.82
C THR A 66 6.10 7.38 -9.18
N THR A 67 6.09 6.17 -9.75
CA THR A 67 7.32 5.47 -10.18
C THR A 67 8.01 6.20 -11.33
N SER A 68 7.23 6.76 -12.26
CA SER A 68 7.74 7.61 -13.34
C SER A 68 8.43 8.85 -12.78
N GLY A 69 7.84 9.48 -11.77
CA GLY A 69 8.40 10.63 -11.06
C GLY A 69 9.74 10.31 -10.41
N ILE A 70 9.81 9.23 -9.62
CA ILE A 70 11.07 8.78 -8.99
C ILE A 70 12.16 8.60 -10.06
N ARG A 71 11.85 7.85 -11.12
CA ARG A 71 12.82 7.50 -12.16
C ARG A 71 13.30 8.70 -12.96
N PHE A 72 12.39 9.43 -13.61
CA PHE A 72 12.77 10.45 -14.59
C PHE A 72 13.28 11.73 -13.94
N VAL A 73 12.76 12.10 -12.76
CA VAL A 73 13.32 13.23 -11.99
C VAL A 73 14.75 12.89 -11.55
N SER A 74 14.97 11.69 -11.01
CA SER A 74 16.31 11.24 -10.63
C SER A 74 17.26 11.15 -11.84
N GLU A 75 16.79 10.64 -12.98
CA GLU A 75 17.57 10.55 -14.24
C GLU A 75 18.02 11.94 -14.72
N CYS A 76 17.13 12.93 -14.75
CA CYS A 76 17.46 14.30 -15.15
C CYS A 76 18.46 14.95 -14.18
N LEU A 77 18.26 14.77 -12.87
CA LEU A 77 19.19 15.27 -11.85
C LEU A 77 20.56 14.59 -11.94
N GLY A 78 20.59 13.28 -12.22
CA GLY A 78 21.83 12.51 -12.42
C GLY A 78 22.62 12.97 -13.64
N ARG A 79 21.94 13.48 -14.67
CA ARG A 79 22.56 14.11 -15.85
C ARG A 79 22.99 15.56 -15.61
N GLY A 80 22.77 16.11 -14.40
CA GLY A 80 23.09 17.50 -14.10
C GLY A 80 22.12 18.51 -14.72
N SER A 81 20.92 18.08 -15.14
CA SER A 81 19.88 18.96 -15.68
C SER A 81 18.72 19.12 -14.68
N PRO A 82 18.84 20.04 -13.69
CA PRO A 82 17.77 20.31 -12.75
C PRO A 82 16.56 20.99 -13.41
N VAL A 83 16.77 21.69 -14.53
CA VAL A 83 15.70 22.31 -15.31
C VAL A 83 14.80 21.25 -15.93
N ASP A 84 15.37 20.21 -16.54
CA ASP A 84 14.58 19.11 -17.10
C ASP A 84 13.85 18.33 -16.00
N ALA A 85 14.48 18.15 -14.83
CA ALA A 85 13.84 17.52 -13.68
C ALA A 85 12.60 18.29 -13.22
N ALA A 86 12.71 19.62 -13.12
CA ALA A 86 11.60 20.50 -12.76
C ALA A 86 10.49 20.50 -13.84
N ASN A 87 10.85 20.49 -15.12
CA ASN A 87 9.90 20.42 -16.24
C ASN A 87 9.15 19.06 -16.27
N VAL A 88 9.85 17.95 -16.06
CA VAL A 88 9.25 16.63 -15.90
C VAL A 88 8.28 16.61 -14.72
N GLN A 89 8.69 17.17 -13.57
CA GLN A 89 7.80 17.28 -12.41
C GLN A 89 6.53 18.06 -12.75
N GLY A 90 6.61 19.20 -13.42
CA GLY A 90 5.43 20.01 -13.78
C GLY A 90 4.51 19.31 -14.77
N TRP A 91 5.07 18.59 -15.74
CA TRP A 91 4.29 17.78 -16.67
C TRP A 91 3.56 16.63 -15.97
N LEU A 92 4.23 15.97 -15.02
CA LEU A 92 3.63 14.92 -14.19
C LEU A 92 2.55 15.49 -13.27
N LEU A 93 2.78 16.66 -12.67
CA LEU A 93 1.82 17.33 -11.79
C LEU A 93 0.53 17.72 -12.52
N LYS A 94 0.63 18.23 -13.76
CA LYS A 94 -0.56 18.51 -14.60
C LYS A 94 -1.39 17.24 -14.82
N ARG A 95 -0.74 16.12 -15.13
CA ARG A 95 -1.41 14.82 -15.26
C ARG A 95 -1.94 14.28 -13.94
N GLN A 96 -1.24 14.49 -12.84
CA GLN A 96 -1.67 14.06 -11.52
C GLN A 96 -3.00 14.69 -11.16
N TRP A 97 -3.18 16.00 -11.40
CA TRP A 97 -4.47 16.66 -11.22
C TRP A 97 -5.54 16.12 -12.16
N ALA A 98 -5.21 15.85 -13.42
CA ALA A 98 -6.16 15.23 -14.36
C ALA A 98 -6.59 13.82 -13.92
N CYS A 99 -5.65 12.99 -13.44
CA CYS A 99 -5.94 11.65 -12.93
C CYS A 99 -6.78 11.70 -11.65
N ILE A 100 -6.51 12.64 -10.74
CA ILE A 100 -7.34 12.85 -9.55
C ILE A 100 -8.75 13.30 -9.95
N ALA A 101 -8.88 14.27 -10.86
CA ALA A 101 -10.18 14.73 -11.32
C ALA A 101 -10.98 13.58 -11.96
N MET A 102 -10.33 12.80 -12.83
CA MET A 102 -10.95 11.63 -13.47
C MET A 102 -11.35 10.56 -12.45
N ALA A 103 -10.47 10.20 -11.51
CA ALA A 103 -10.77 9.22 -10.47
C ALA A 103 -11.92 9.67 -9.56
N SER A 104 -11.95 10.95 -9.18
CA SER A 104 -13.04 11.55 -8.40
C SER A 104 -14.36 11.55 -9.16
N LEU A 105 -14.35 11.89 -10.46
CA LEU A 105 -15.55 11.85 -11.31
C LEU A 105 -16.07 10.43 -11.49
N LEU A 106 -15.19 9.47 -11.76
CA LEU A 106 -15.54 8.05 -11.87
C LEU A 106 -16.13 7.53 -10.55
N TYR A 107 -15.55 7.91 -9.41
CA TYR A 107 -16.08 7.57 -8.09
C TYR A 107 -17.50 8.12 -7.89
N LEU A 108 -17.71 9.42 -8.15
CA LEU A 108 -19.02 10.04 -8.01
C LEU A 108 -20.07 9.41 -8.93
N ALA A 109 -19.69 9.05 -10.15
CA ALA A 109 -20.55 8.34 -11.08
C ALA A 109 -20.88 6.92 -10.61
N ALA A 110 -19.88 6.18 -10.12
CA ALA A 110 -20.04 4.81 -9.62
C ALA A 110 -20.89 4.75 -8.35
N MET A 111 -20.79 5.76 -7.49
CA MET A 111 -21.55 5.86 -6.24
C MET A 111 -23.07 5.83 -6.46
N ARG A 112 -23.55 6.25 -7.64
CA ARG A 112 -24.97 6.17 -7.99
C ARG A 112 -25.50 4.73 -8.05
N TYR A 113 -24.61 3.78 -8.35
CA TYR A 113 -24.92 2.36 -8.54
C TYR A 113 -24.48 1.51 -7.34
N PHE A 114 -23.40 1.89 -6.66
CA PHE A 114 -22.84 1.15 -5.53
C PHE A 114 -22.98 1.96 -4.24
N GLN A 115 -24.08 1.74 -3.52
CA GLN A 115 -24.29 2.36 -2.21
C GLN A 115 -23.63 1.51 -1.12
N PRO A 116 -22.69 2.07 -0.33
CA PRO A 116 -22.07 1.32 0.76
C PRO A 116 -23.12 0.96 1.81
N ALA A 117 -23.15 -0.31 2.22
CA ALA A 117 -24.06 -0.81 3.23
C ALA A 117 -24.02 0.03 4.52
N GLY A 118 -25.19 0.38 5.04
CA GLY A 118 -25.35 1.12 6.30
C GLY A 118 -25.23 2.65 6.21
N TRP A 119 -25.18 3.23 5.00
CA TRP A 119 -25.19 4.69 4.81
C TRP A 119 -26.49 5.16 4.13
N GLU A 120 -27.36 5.85 4.88
CA GLU A 120 -28.58 6.47 4.37
C GLU A 120 -28.30 7.63 3.41
N SER A 121 -29.26 7.99 2.55
CA SER A 121 -29.12 8.98 1.47
C SER A 121 -28.56 10.35 1.89
N ARG A 122 -28.88 10.84 3.10
CA ARG A 122 -28.33 12.12 3.64
C ARG A 122 -26.89 11.98 4.13
N SER A 123 -26.53 10.82 4.69
CA SER A 123 -25.17 10.52 5.15
C SER A 123 -24.21 10.13 4.02
N LEU A 124 -24.76 9.71 2.87
CA LEU A 124 -24.02 9.32 1.68
C LEU A 124 -23.11 10.43 1.14
N TRP A 125 -23.61 11.68 1.08
CA TRP A 125 -22.81 12.81 0.61
C TRP A 125 -21.67 13.18 1.56
N LEU A 126 -21.87 13.02 2.86
CA LEU A 126 -20.83 13.21 3.86
C LEU A 126 -19.74 12.15 3.71
N PHE A 127 -20.13 10.88 3.52
CA PHE A 127 -19.20 9.79 3.20
C PHE A 127 -18.40 10.11 1.93
N ALA A 128 -19.08 10.53 0.86
CA ALA A 128 -18.43 10.90 -0.39
C ALA A 128 -17.42 12.04 -0.22
N ALA A 129 -17.80 13.08 0.53
CA ALA A 129 -16.93 14.21 0.81
C ALA A 129 -15.68 13.78 1.60
N ILE A 130 -15.83 12.93 2.61
CA ILE A 130 -14.70 12.40 3.40
C ILE A 130 -13.79 11.54 2.52
N VAL A 131 -14.35 10.64 1.70
CA VAL A 131 -13.58 9.80 0.77
C VAL A 131 -12.80 10.66 -0.21
N LEU A 132 -13.43 11.65 -0.83
CA LEU A 132 -12.79 12.54 -1.80
C LEU A 132 -11.71 13.41 -1.15
N ALA A 133 -12.00 14.04 -0.01
CA ALA A 133 -11.03 14.86 0.70
C ALA A 133 -9.79 14.02 1.09
N SER A 134 -10.01 12.83 1.64
CA SER A 134 -8.95 11.90 2.04
C SER A 134 -8.14 11.40 0.85
N SER A 135 -8.82 10.96 -0.22
CA SER A 135 -8.17 10.39 -1.40
C SER A 135 -7.39 11.45 -2.17
N ILE A 136 -7.94 12.64 -2.40
CA ILE A 136 -7.24 13.75 -3.07
C ILE A 136 -5.98 14.12 -2.28
N ALA A 137 -6.11 14.32 -0.97
CA ALA A 137 -4.99 14.71 -0.11
C ALA A 137 -3.90 13.61 -0.08
N LYS A 138 -4.28 12.36 0.18
CA LYS A 138 -3.31 11.26 0.31
C LYS A 138 -2.67 10.88 -1.04
N THR A 139 -3.41 11.02 -2.15
CA THR A 139 -2.84 10.84 -3.50
C THR A 139 -1.77 11.90 -3.75
N MET A 140 -2.04 13.17 -3.45
CA MET A 140 -1.05 14.24 -3.59
C MET A 140 0.14 14.09 -2.64
N TYR A 141 -0.08 13.59 -1.43
CA TYR A 141 1.01 13.22 -0.53
C TYR A 141 1.94 12.18 -1.19
N ILE A 142 1.39 11.06 -1.68
CA ILE A 142 2.19 9.97 -2.28
C ILE A 142 2.91 10.46 -3.54
N PHE A 143 2.27 11.28 -4.37
CA PHE A 143 2.91 11.92 -5.52
C PHE A 143 4.11 12.78 -5.08
N ASN A 144 3.92 13.68 -4.11
CA ASN A 144 4.99 14.55 -3.61
C ASN A 144 6.15 13.77 -2.99
N ILE A 145 5.86 12.73 -2.21
CA ILE A 145 6.88 11.81 -1.67
C ILE A 145 7.65 11.13 -2.81
N SER A 146 6.97 10.72 -3.87
CA SER A 146 7.62 10.09 -5.03
C SER A 146 8.56 11.05 -5.76
N ILE A 147 8.17 12.32 -5.91
CA ILE A 147 9.08 13.34 -6.45
C ILE A 147 10.25 13.62 -5.48
N ALA A 148 10.00 13.71 -4.17
CA ALA A 148 11.04 13.88 -3.16
C ALA A 148 12.08 12.75 -3.22
N LYS A 149 11.64 11.50 -3.36
CA LYS A 149 12.51 10.34 -3.60
C LYS A 149 13.34 10.50 -4.87
N GLY A 150 12.77 11.02 -5.95
CA GLY A 150 13.52 11.36 -7.17
C GLY A 150 14.65 12.36 -6.93
N HIS A 151 14.47 13.29 -5.98
CA HIS A 151 15.50 14.22 -5.51
C HIS A 151 16.46 13.64 -4.46
N GLY A 152 16.30 12.37 -4.07
CA GLY A 152 17.08 11.72 -3.01
C GLY A 152 16.67 12.12 -1.59
N ARG A 153 15.52 12.77 -1.42
CA ARG A 153 14.97 13.23 -0.14
C ARG A 153 14.04 12.19 0.48
N PHE A 154 14.60 11.05 0.85
CA PHE A 154 13.87 9.95 1.54
C PHE A 154 13.46 10.33 2.97
N ASP A 155 14.14 11.32 3.54
CA ASP A 155 13.86 11.90 4.85
C ASP A 155 12.42 12.44 4.96
N ILE A 156 11.88 13.02 3.88
CA ILE A 156 10.53 13.60 3.88
C ILE A 156 9.47 12.53 4.15
N GLU A 157 9.62 11.33 3.58
CA GLU A 157 8.68 10.21 3.84
C GLU A 157 8.84 9.68 5.26
N ALA A 158 10.08 9.41 5.67
CA ALA A 158 10.34 8.83 6.98
C ALA A 158 9.84 9.74 8.12
N TYR A 159 10.16 11.03 8.07
CA TYR A 159 9.72 11.97 9.11
C TYR A 159 8.21 12.24 9.07
N SER A 160 7.61 12.39 7.89
CA SER A 160 6.15 12.56 7.79
C SER A 160 5.42 11.33 8.31
N GLY A 161 5.89 10.13 7.95
CA GLY A 161 5.37 8.85 8.42
C GLY A 161 5.42 8.73 9.94
N ILE A 162 6.59 8.93 10.56
CA ILE A 162 6.74 8.84 12.01
C ILE A 162 5.90 9.91 12.72
N LEU A 163 6.07 11.19 12.39
CA LEU A 163 5.42 12.28 13.11
C LEU A 163 3.89 12.17 13.04
N ILE A 164 3.35 11.97 11.84
CA ILE A 164 1.90 11.99 11.65
C ILE A 164 1.27 10.69 12.14
N SER A 165 1.94 9.53 12.04
CA SER A 165 1.43 8.29 12.63
C SER A 165 1.35 8.37 14.16
N LEU A 166 2.35 8.95 14.82
CA LEU A 166 2.33 9.14 16.28
C LEU A 166 1.26 10.16 16.71
N LEU A 167 1.13 11.28 15.99
CA LEU A 167 0.06 12.25 16.25
C LEU A 167 -1.32 11.64 16.04
N ASN A 168 -1.49 10.84 14.99
CA ASN A 168 -2.74 10.13 14.73
C ASN A 168 -3.03 9.12 15.84
N ALA A 169 -2.04 8.35 16.30
CA ALA A 169 -2.20 7.43 17.43
C ALA A 169 -2.63 8.16 18.72
N ALA A 170 -2.01 9.29 19.03
CA ALA A 170 -2.41 10.11 20.18
C ALA A 170 -3.83 10.69 20.04
N ALA A 171 -4.20 11.17 18.85
CA ALA A 171 -5.54 11.70 18.59
C ALA A 171 -6.61 10.61 18.65
N VAL A 172 -6.34 9.42 18.10
CA VAL A 172 -7.22 8.25 18.21
C VAL A 172 -7.36 7.83 19.67
N PHE A 173 -6.27 7.85 20.45
CA PHE A 173 -6.32 7.58 21.88
C PHE A 173 -7.22 8.57 22.63
N ALA A 174 -7.12 9.87 22.31
CA ALA A 174 -8.00 10.89 22.88
C ALA A 174 -9.48 10.68 22.51
N LEU A 175 -9.79 10.36 21.24
CA LEU A 175 -11.16 10.05 20.82
C LEU A 175 -11.72 8.77 21.47
N TRP A 176 -10.86 7.78 21.69
CA TRP A 176 -11.24 6.54 22.36
C TRP A 176 -11.61 6.80 23.82
N MET A 177 -10.84 7.63 24.54
CA MET A 177 -11.15 8.00 25.92
C MET A 177 -12.46 8.78 26.07
N THR A 178 -12.86 9.56 25.07
CA THR A 178 -14.12 10.33 25.12
C THR A 178 -15.33 9.53 24.65
N GLY A 179 -15.16 8.27 24.21
CA GLY A 179 -16.24 7.46 23.65
C GLY A 179 -16.82 8.04 22.36
N ALA A 180 -15.99 8.70 21.53
CA ALA A 180 -16.44 9.33 20.30
C ALA A 180 -16.98 8.29 19.30
N GLY A 181 -18.02 8.64 18.54
CA GLY A 181 -18.59 7.78 17.50
C GLY A 181 -17.79 7.75 16.20
N LEU A 182 -18.19 6.88 15.27
CA LEU A 182 -17.55 6.66 13.96
C LEU A 182 -17.17 7.95 13.20
N LEU A 183 -18.06 8.94 13.17
CA LEU A 183 -17.82 10.17 12.39
C LEU A 183 -16.54 10.90 12.83
N ALA A 184 -16.24 10.92 14.13
CA ALA A 184 -15.04 11.58 14.65
C ALA A 184 -13.76 10.90 14.13
N TYR A 185 -13.74 9.56 14.08
CA TYR A 185 -12.63 8.80 13.53
C TYR A 185 -12.48 8.99 12.01
N LEU A 186 -13.58 9.10 11.28
CA LEU A 186 -13.57 9.39 9.83
C LEU A 186 -13.03 10.79 9.53
N VAL A 187 -13.46 11.80 10.30
CA VAL A 187 -12.94 13.17 10.19
C VAL A 187 -11.46 13.20 10.57
N LEU A 188 -11.05 12.53 11.64
CA LEU A 188 -9.65 12.42 12.03
C LEU A 188 -8.80 11.75 10.94
N PHE A 189 -9.31 10.71 10.29
CA PHE A 189 -8.65 10.07 9.15
C PHE A 189 -8.45 11.04 7.98
N ALA A 190 -9.47 11.82 7.63
CA ALA A 190 -9.37 12.85 6.58
C ALA A 190 -8.36 13.94 6.95
N LEU A 191 -8.42 14.46 8.20
CA LEU A 191 -7.46 15.44 8.72
C LEU A 191 -6.03 14.89 8.69
N THR A 192 -5.85 13.61 9.02
CA THR A 192 -4.55 12.93 8.95
C THR A 192 -4.03 12.86 7.50
N CYS A 193 -4.89 12.53 6.52
CA CYS A 193 -4.53 12.57 5.10
C CYS A 193 -4.11 13.98 4.64
N ILE A 194 -4.84 15.00 5.08
CA ILE A 194 -4.53 16.41 4.80
C ILE A 194 -3.21 16.83 5.46
N ALA A 195 -2.97 16.42 6.71
CA ALA A 195 -1.73 16.69 7.43
C ALA A 195 -0.53 16.09 6.70
N TYR A 196 -0.66 14.86 6.19
CA TYR A 196 0.36 14.22 5.33
C TYR A 196 0.66 15.08 4.10
N ALA A 197 -0.38 15.49 3.36
CA ALA A 197 -0.22 16.31 2.16
C ALA A 197 0.40 17.68 2.45
N GLY A 198 -0.04 18.33 3.53
CA GLY A 198 0.44 19.63 3.98
C GLY A 198 1.91 19.58 4.40
N TYR A 199 2.30 18.60 5.20
CA TYR A 199 3.68 18.40 5.63
C TYR A 199 4.61 18.17 4.43
N ALA A 200 4.25 17.24 3.53
CA ALA A 200 5.05 16.97 2.34
C ALA A 200 5.19 18.21 1.45
N SER A 201 4.10 18.95 1.23
CA SER A 201 4.11 20.19 0.45
C SER A 201 5.01 21.27 1.06
N LEU A 202 4.98 21.42 2.39
CA LEU A 202 5.84 22.35 3.13
C LEU A 202 7.32 21.97 3.01
N MET A 203 7.65 20.69 3.20
CA MET A 203 9.03 20.21 3.11
C MET A 203 9.57 20.30 1.68
N MET A 204 8.76 20.00 0.67
CA MET A 204 9.13 20.19 -0.74
C MET A 204 9.47 21.66 -1.05
N ARG A 205 8.64 22.60 -0.58
CA ARG A 205 8.89 24.04 -0.73
C ARG A 205 10.16 24.49 -0.02
N ARG A 206 10.39 24.04 1.23
CA ARG A 206 11.62 24.34 1.99
C ARG A 206 12.87 23.72 1.37
N GLY A 207 12.74 22.55 0.76
CA GLY A 207 13.81 21.89 0.02
C GLY A 207 14.12 22.47 -1.36
N GLY A 208 13.43 23.55 -1.77
CA GLY A 208 13.61 24.16 -3.09
C GLY A 208 13.11 23.29 -4.25
N ILE A 209 12.36 22.22 -3.97
CA ILE A 209 11.83 21.33 -5.00
C ILE A 209 10.57 21.97 -5.58
N ARG A 210 10.69 22.52 -6.78
CA ARG A 210 9.61 23.24 -7.46
C ARG A 210 9.42 22.68 -8.87
N ALA A 211 8.16 22.48 -9.21
CA ALA A 211 7.77 22.17 -10.58
C ALA A 211 8.01 23.39 -11.49
N SER A 212 8.52 23.13 -12.67
CA SER A 212 8.57 24.07 -13.79
C SER A 212 7.66 23.55 -14.90
N PHE A 213 7.10 24.46 -15.71
CA PHE A 213 6.16 24.11 -16.77
C PHE A 213 6.70 24.43 -18.16
N GLY A 214 8.02 24.41 -18.32
CA GLY A 214 8.69 24.54 -19.61
C GLY A 214 8.49 23.33 -20.51
N SER A 215 9.00 23.42 -21.75
CA SER A 215 9.01 22.30 -22.68
C SER A 215 9.92 21.18 -22.17
N ILE A 216 9.52 19.94 -22.48
CA ILE A 216 10.34 18.76 -22.26
C ILE A 216 10.82 18.32 -23.63
N ASP A 217 12.11 17.99 -23.75
CA ASP A 217 12.67 17.39 -24.95
C ASP A 217 11.85 16.18 -25.45
N ASP A 218 11.65 16.09 -26.77
CA ASP A 218 10.76 15.09 -27.38
C ASP A 218 11.26 13.65 -27.20
N VAL A 219 12.58 13.45 -27.08
CA VAL A 219 13.14 12.13 -26.81
C VAL A 219 12.83 11.71 -25.38
N LEU A 220 13.04 12.62 -24.42
CA LEU A 220 12.69 12.39 -23.02
C LEU A 220 11.18 12.16 -22.84
N LEU A 221 10.35 12.96 -23.51
CA LEU A 221 8.90 12.89 -23.44
C LEU A 221 8.36 11.56 -24.02
N ARG A 222 8.90 11.08 -25.13
CA ARG A 222 8.52 9.77 -25.70
C ARG A 222 8.86 8.62 -24.76
N ARG A 223 10.05 8.65 -24.13
CA ARG A 223 10.46 7.65 -23.13
C ARG A 223 9.55 7.69 -21.90
N LEU A 224 9.22 8.89 -21.42
CA LEU A 224 8.32 9.11 -20.28
C LEU A 224 6.92 8.54 -20.55
N ARG A 225 6.32 8.85 -21.70
CA ARG A 225 4.98 8.35 -22.08
C ARG A 225 4.95 6.82 -22.22
N ARG A 226 5.98 6.24 -22.86
CA ARG A 226 6.08 4.78 -23.01
C ARG A 226 6.19 4.10 -21.65
N HIS A 227 7.01 4.62 -20.74
CA HIS A 227 7.12 4.08 -19.40
C HIS A 227 5.80 4.19 -18.63
N LEU A 228 5.13 5.34 -18.71
CA LEU A 228 3.86 5.57 -18.05
C LEU A 228 2.77 4.62 -18.53
N LEU A 229 2.70 4.31 -19.84
CA LEU A 229 1.74 3.35 -20.39
C LEU A 229 1.89 1.97 -19.75
N TRP A 230 3.12 1.45 -19.64
CA TRP A 230 3.36 0.14 -19.04
C TRP A 230 3.05 0.11 -17.55
N THR A 231 3.40 1.18 -16.83
CA THR A 231 3.09 1.26 -15.40
C THR A 231 1.59 1.40 -15.14
N LEU A 232 0.85 2.08 -16.02
CA LEU A 232 -0.61 2.16 -15.96
C LEU A 232 -1.23 0.76 -16.04
N LEU A 233 -0.79 -0.07 -17.00
CA LEU A 233 -1.28 -1.45 -17.14
C LEU A 233 -1.00 -2.31 -15.90
N LEU A 234 0.20 -2.18 -15.30
CA LEU A 234 0.53 -2.87 -14.06
C LEU A 234 -0.31 -2.38 -12.87
N THR A 235 -0.63 -1.08 -12.83
CA THR A 235 -1.47 -0.51 -11.77
C THR A 235 -2.88 -1.09 -11.83
N VAL A 236 -3.44 -1.24 -13.03
CA VAL A 236 -4.75 -1.87 -13.22
C VAL A 236 -4.75 -3.31 -12.68
N ALA A 237 -3.74 -4.11 -12.99
CA ALA A 237 -3.61 -5.47 -12.45
C ALA A 237 -3.53 -5.46 -10.91
N ALA A 238 -2.79 -4.51 -10.32
CA ALA A 238 -2.66 -4.39 -8.87
C ALA A 238 -3.97 -4.00 -8.17
N VAL A 239 -4.81 -3.16 -8.79
CA VAL A 239 -6.13 -2.76 -8.24
C VAL A 239 -7.00 -3.99 -8.02
N PHE A 240 -7.04 -4.93 -8.97
CA PHE A 240 -7.87 -6.12 -8.89
C PHE A 240 -7.25 -7.26 -8.06
N SER A 241 -5.93 -7.27 -7.87
CA SER A 241 -5.23 -8.35 -7.16
C SER A 241 -5.21 -8.20 -5.63
N ASN A 242 -5.34 -6.98 -5.08
CA ASN A 242 -5.04 -6.70 -3.67
C ASN A 242 -6.26 -6.84 -2.75
N LYS A 243 -6.92 -8.01 -2.75
CA LYS A 243 -8.11 -8.31 -1.93
C LYS A 243 -9.31 -7.35 -2.14
N SER A 244 -9.31 -6.64 -3.27
CA SER A 244 -10.28 -5.60 -3.58
C SER A 244 -11.65 -6.19 -3.93
N ILE A 245 -11.67 -7.34 -4.60
CA ILE A 245 -12.91 -8.00 -5.03
C ILE A 245 -13.65 -8.52 -3.79
N GLU A 246 -12.92 -9.15 -2.88
CA GLU A 246 -13.39 -9.73 -1.63
C GLU A 246 -13.93 -8.63 -0.71
N THR A 247 -13.17 -7.56 -0.51
CA THR A 247 -13.59 -6.43 0.35
C THR A 247 -14.87 -5.77 -0.16
N TRP A 248 -14.98 -5.59 -1.48
CA TRP A 248 -16.18 -5.03 -2.09
C TRP A 248 -17.39 -5.98 -1.94
N LEU A 249 -17.21 -7.27 -2.23
CA LEU A 249 -18.30 -8.24 -2.22
C LEU A 249 -18.80 -8.53 -0.81
N LEU A 250 -17.92 -8.55 0.21
CA LEU A 250 -18.30 -8.67 1.61
C LEU A 250 -19.19 -7.49 2.04
N ASN A 251 -18.81 -6.26 1.66
CA ASN A 251 -19.60 -5.08 1.99
C ASN A 251 -20.97 -5.06 1.29
N ASP A 252 -21.04 -5.52 0.03
CA ASP A 252 -22.26 -5.52 -0.78
C ASP A 252 -23.23 -6.65 -0.38
N ARG A 253 -22.71 -7.84 -0.08
CA ARG A 253 -23.53 -9.07 0.04
C ARG A 253 -23.69 -9.60 1.45
N VAL A 254 -22.78 -9.28 2.37
CA VAL A 254 -22.77 -9.89 3.70
C VAL A 254 -23.02 -8.84 4.77
N GLY A 255 -22.13 -7.86 4.87
CA GLY A 255 -22.23 -6.83 5.89
C GLY A 255 -20.94 -6.05 6.09
N ALA A 256 -21.07 -4.95 6.84
CA ALA A 256 -19.93 -4.11 7.17
C ALA A 256 -18.99 -4.81 8.18
N ALA A 257 -19.53 -5.52 9.18
CA ALA A 257 -18.72 -6.17 10.22
C ALA A 257 -17.70 -7.16 9.62
N GLU A 258 -18.10 -7.91 8.61
CA GLU A 258 -17.28 -8.90 7.89
C GLU A 258 -16.12 -8.23 7.15
N VAL A 259 -16.33 -7.04 6.59
CA VAL A 259 -15.24 -6.21 6.05
C VAL A 259 -14.24 -5.86 7.15
N GLY A 260 -14.73 -5.52 8.34
CA GLY A 260 -13.91 -5.26 9.53
C GLY A 260 -13.08 -6.47 9.92
N TYR A 261 -13.72 -7.64 10.05
CA TYR A 261 -13.04 -8.88 10.41
C TYR A 261 -11.99 -9.29 9.38
N PHE A 262 -12.35 -9.26 8.09
CA PHE A 262 -11.45 -9.57 6.98
C PHE A 262 -10.26 -8.60 6.94
N THR A 263 -10.49 -7.31 7.16
CA THR A 263 -9.44 -6.29 7.16
C THR A 263 -8.45 -6.50 8.30
N ILE A 264 -8.93 -6.82 9.50
CA ILE A 264 -8.06 -7.13 10.66
C ILE A 264 -7.20 -8.35 10.35
N ALA A 265 -7.83 -9.47 9.93
CA ALA A 265 -7.11 -10.69 9.61
C ALA A 265 -6.07 -10.47 8.50
N ALA A 266 -6.45 -9.74 7.45
CA ALA A 266 -5.56 -9.41 6.34
C ALA A 266 -4.37 -8.53 6.75
N ALA A 267 -4.60 -7.54 7.62
CA ALA A 267 -3.56 -6.62 8.09
C ALA A 267 -2.57 -7.33 9.02
N LEU A 268 -3.06 -8.11 9.99
CA LEU A 268 -2.24 -8.91 10.90
C LEU A 268 -1.38 -9.93 10.13
N THR A 269 -2.01 -10.65 9.19
CA THR A 269 -1.29 -11.62 8.34
C THR A 269 -0.19 -10.95 7.54
N ARG A 270 -0.49 -9.82 6.86
CA ARG A 270 0.50 -9.09 6.07
C ARG A 270 1.63 -8.54 6.93
N GLY A 271 1.31 -7.97 8.10
CA GLY A 271 2.31 -7.49 9.05
C GLY A 271 3.25 -8.61 9.48
N GLY A 272 2.73 -9.77 9.85
CA GLY A 272 3.54 -10.93 10.20
C GLY A 272 4.46 -11.42 9.07
N LEU A 273 3.92 -11.53 7.85
CA LEU A 273 4.70 -11.93 6.67
C LEU A 273 5.80 -10.92 6.35
N ASP A 274 5.50 -9.62 6.32
CA ASP A 274 6.45 -8.57 5.96
C ASP A 274 7.59 -8.46 7.00
N LEU A 275 7.26 -8.54 8.29
CA LEU A 275 8.24 -8.50 9.38
C LEU A 275 9.23 -9.66 9.31
N LEU A 276 8.77 -10.86 8.96
CA LEU A 276 9.62 -12.05 8.89
C LEU A 276 10.39 -12.17 7.56
N SER A 277 9.80 -11.74 6.45
CA SER A 277 10.32 -12.02 5.11
C SER A 277 11.03 -10.85 4.43
N SER A 278 10.85 -9.60 4.89
CA SER A 278 11.38 -8.43 4.18
C SER A 278 12.90 -8.47 4.00
N GLY A 279 13.65 -8.87 5.02
CA GLY A 279 15.12 -8.99 4.97
C GLY A 279 15.58 -10.00 3.91
N LEU A 280 14.97 -11.19 3.89
CA LEU A 280 15.27 -12.24 2.90
C LEU A 280 14.91 -11.80 1.48
N ASN A 281 13.71 -11.24 1.29
CA ASN A 281 13.26 -10.73 -0.02
C ASN A 281 14.19 -9.64 -0.57
N SER A 282 14.80 -8.82 0.30
CA SER A 282 15.67 -7.72 -0.09
C SER A 282 17.03 -8.17 -0.67
N VAL A 283 17.56 -9.30 -0.20
CA VAL A 283 18.89 -9.80 -0.61
C VAL A 283 18.81 -10.89 -1.68
N LEU A 284 17.67 -11.57 -1.78
CA LEU A 284 17.54 -12.75 -2.62
C LEU A 284 17.70 -12.47 -4.12
N MET A 285 16.97 -11.49 -4.63
CA MET A 285 17.01 -11.17 -6.06
C MET A 285 18.42 -10.70 -6.52
N PRO A 286 19.13 -9.80 -5.80
CA PRO A 286 20.52 -9.48 -6.12
C PRO A 286 21.46 -10.69 -6.06
N SER A 287 21.36 -11.54 -5.04
CA SER A 287 22.22 -12.72 -4.90
C SER A 287 22.00 -13.73 -6.03
N MET A 288 20.74 -13.98 -6.42
CA MET A 288 20.41 -14.82 -7.56
C MET A 288 20.92 -14.22 -8.88
N ALA A 289 20.76 -12.91 -9.10
CA ALA A 289 21.23 -12.25 -10.31
C ALA A 289 22.75 -12.29 -10.46
N HIS A 290 23.49 -12.04 -9.38
CA HIS A 290 24.95 -12.17 -9.37
C HIS A 290 25.39 -13.60 -9.67
N ALA A 291 24.76 -14.58 -9.02
CA ALA A 291 25.06 -15.99 -9.25
C ALA A 291 24.76 -16.44 -10.69
N PHE A 292 23.65 -15.95 -11.27
CA PHE A 292 23.27 -16.23 -12.65
C PHE A 292 24.33 -15.73 -13.63
N GLY A 293 24.82 -14.49 -13.43
CA GLY A 293 25.85 -13.88 -14.29
C GLY A 293 27.24 -14.51 -14.14
N ALA A 294 27.61 -14.96 -12.93
CA ALA A 294 28.95 -15.48 -12.64
C ALA A 294 29.10 -16.99 -12.88
N SER A 295 28.04 -17.77 -12.66
CA SER A 295 28.12 -19.23 -12.59
C SER A 295 26.93 -19.94 -13.25
N GLY A 296 26.11 -19.20 -14.01
CA GLY A 296 24.97 -19.73 -14.73
C GLY A 296 23.87 -20.28 -13.81
N GLN A 297 23.05 -21.18 -14.34
CA GLN A 297 21.82 -21.65 -13.68
C GLN A 297 22.06 -22.50 -12.41
N GLN A 298 23.19 -23.20 -12.33
CA GLN A 298 23.44 -24.16 -11.25
C GLN A 298 23.53 -23.47 -9.87
N ARG A 299 24.30 -22.39 -9.78
CA ARG A 299 24.43 -21.63 -8.53
C ARG A 299 23.14 -20.92 -8.14
N VAL A 300 22.32 -20.51 -9.11
CA VAL A 300 21.00 -19.94 -8.86
C VAL A 300 20.06 -20.97 -8.24
N ASN A 301 20.08 -22.21 -8.73
CA ASN A 301 19.26 -23.29 -8.18
C ASN A 301 19.66 -23.64 -6.73
N GLU A 302 20.94 -23.58 -6.38
CA GLU A 302 21.40 -23.76 -5.00
C GLU A 302 20.89 -22.65 -4.07
N ILE A 303 21.00 -21.39 -4.51
CA ILE A 303 20.48 -20.24 -3.75
C ILE A 303 18.96 -20.37 -3.60
N LEU A 304 18.24 -20.70 -4.67
CA LEU A 304 16.81 -20.94 -4.65
C LEU A 304 16.44 -22.04 -3.65
N SER A 305 17.10 -23.20 -3.71
CA SER A 305 16.85 -24.31 -2.79
C SER A 305 17.03 -23.89 -1.33
N ASN A 306 18.11 -23.19 -1.02
CA ASN A 306 18.36 -22.69 0.33
C ASN A 306 17.29 -21.68 0.77
N SER A 307 16.95 -20.72 -0.10
CA SER A 307 15.91 -19.73 0.18
C SER A 307 14.54 -20.34 0.37
N LEU A 308 14.18 -21.36 -0.43
CA LEU A 308 12.94 -22.10 -0.26
C LEU A 308 12.87 -22.76 1.13
N ARG A 309 13.96 -23.38 1.60
CA ARG A 309 14.02 -23.95 2.96
C ARG A 309 13.82 -22.88 4.04
N TYR A 310 14.47 -21.73 3.91
CA TYR A 310 14.31 -20.63 4.87
C TYR A 310 12.90 -20.04 4.87
N PHE A 311 12.33 -19.74 3.69
CA PHE A 311 10.96 -19.23 3.59
C PHE A 311 9.95 -20.25 4.09
N HIS A 312 10.13 -21.53 3.79
CA HIS A 312 9.23 -22.56 4.27
C HIS A 312 9.33 -22.73 5.79
N PHE A 313 10.53 -22.71 6.36
CA PHE A 313 10.72 -22.73 7.81
C PHE A 313 10.07 -21.52 8.50
N LEU A 314 10.34 -20.30 8.02
CA LEU A 314 9.72 -19.08 8.56
C LEU A 314 8.22 -19.06 8.37
N GLY A 315 7.74 -19.55 7.23
CA GLY A 315 6.34 -19.69 6.88
C GLY A 315 5.60 -20.66 7.81
N LEU A 316 6.19 -21.83 8.09
CA LEU A 316 5.67 -22.80 9.05
C LEU A 316 5.70 -22.26 10.48
N MET A 317 6.75 -21.54 10.86
CA MET A 317 6.84 -20.88 12.16
C MET A 317 5.73 -19.84 12.32
N LEU A 318 5.51 -19.00 11.29
CA LEU A 318 4.43 -18.01 11.28
C LEU A 318 3.06 -18.69 11.33
N ALA A 319 2.86 -19.75 10.54
CA ALA A 319 1.63 -20.54 10.55
C ALA A 319 1.35 -21.13 11.94
N GLY A 320 2.35 -21.75 12.57
CA GLY A 320 2.24 -22.33 13.92
C GLY A 320 1.94 -21.29 14.98
N VAL A 321 2.69 -20.17 14.99
CA VAL A 321 2.43 -19.05 15.91
C VAL A 321 1.04 -18.48 15.66
N GLY A 322 0.66 -18.23 14.41
CA GLY A 322 -0.65 -17.72 14.04
C GLY A 322 -1.77 -18.63 14.55
N VAL A 323 -1.69 -19.94 14.34
CA VAL A 323 -2.72 -20.88 14.80
C VAL A 323 -2.90 -20.85 16.31
N LEU A 324 -1.79 -20.84 17.05
CA LEU A 324 -1.79 -20.87 18.52
C LEU A 324 -2.15 -19.52 19.15
N TRP A 325 -1.74 -18.41 18.53
CA TRP A 325 -1.86 -17.07 19.12
C TRP A 325 -2.99 -16.22 18.53
N SER A 326 -3.72 -16.66 17.50
CA SER A 326 -4.78 -15.85 16.88
C SER A 326 -5.82 -15.36 17.89
N ASP A 327 -6.44 -16.28 18.64
CA ASP A 327 -7.45 -15.95 19.66
C ASP A 327 -6.91 -15.00 20.76
N PRO A 328 -5.83 -15.35 21.50
CA PRO A 328 -5.35 -14.45 22.55
C PRO A 328 -4.87 -13.10 21.99
N ALA A 329 -4.30 -13.05 20.79
CA ALA A 329 -3.87 -11.80 20.17
C ALA A 329 -5.07 -10.92 19.78
N VAL A 330 -6.07 -11.47 19.10
CA VAL A 330 -7.28 -10.75 18.70
C VAL A 330 -8.07 -10.31 19.93
N THR A 331 -8.28 -11.19 20.89
CA THR A 331 -8.99 -10.86 22.14
C THR A 331 -8.25 -9.76 22.92
N LEU A 332 -6.92 -9.84 23.04
CA LEU A 332 -6.11 -8.82 23.74
C LEU A 332 -6.04 -7.49 23.00
N MET A 333 -6.09 -7.47 21.67
CA MET A 333 -5.93 -6.24 20.88
C MET A 333 -7.26 -5.60 20.51
N TYR A 334 -8.20 -6.39 20.00
CA TYR A 334 -9.49 -5.95 19.45
C TYR A 334 -10.65 -6.21 20.41
N GLY A 335 -10.54 -7.22 21.29
CA GLY A 335 -11.55 -7.56 22.30
C GLY A 335 -12.49 -8.69 21.85
N PRO A 336 -13.30 -9.24 22.79
CA PRO A 336 -14.09 -10.47 22.54
C PRO A 336 -15.14 -10.32 21.42
N ARG A 337 -15.60 -9.10 21.13
CA ARG A 337 -16.53 -8.81 20.03
C ARG A 337 -15.97 -9.13 18.64
N TYR A 338 -14.66 -9.36 18.54
CA TYR A 338 -13.94 -9.66 17.29
C TYR A 338 -13.51 -11.13 17.18
N ALA A 339 -14.02 -12.04 18.00
CA ALA A 339 -13.66 -13.46 17.96
C ALA A 339 -13.85 -14.11 16.56
N ALA A 340 -14.77 -13.60 15.74
CA ALA A 340 -14.91 -14.06 14.35
C ALA A 340 -13.65 -13.85 13.48
N VAL A 341 -12.74 -12.96 13.89
CA VAL A 341 -11.44 -12.76 13.24
C VAL A 341 -10.53 -13.97 13.44
N ASP A 342 -10.68 -14.72 14.52
CA ASP A 342 -9.71 -15.73 14.94
C ASP A 342 -9.55 -16.81 13.86
N ASP A 343 -10.66 -17.35 13.37
CA ASP A 343 -10.63 -18.42 12.37
C ASP A 343 -10.16 -17.90 11.00
N VAL A 344 -10.56 -16.68 10.63
CA VAL A 344 -10.07 -16.05 9.40
C VAL A 344 -8.57 -15.80 9.47
N LEU A 345 -8.07 -15.28 10.60
CA LEU A 345 -6.66 -15.03 10.82
C LEU A 345 -5.87 -16.34 10.79
N ARG A 346 -6.36 -17.40 11.43
CA ARG A 346 -5.75 -18.74 11.39
C ARG A 346 -5.60 -19.22 9.95
N ILE A 347 -6.67 -19.17 9.16
CA ILE A 347 -6.64 -19.60 7.75
C ILE A 347 -5.66 -18.73 6.96
N MET A 348 -5.75 -17.41 7.07
CA MET A 348 -4.90 -16.49 6.31
C MET A 348 -3.42 -16.61 6.66
N VAL A 349 -3.10 -16.83 7.94
CA VAL A 349 -1.71 -16.99 8.39
C VAL A 349 -1.16 -18.36 8.01
N VAL A 350 -1.97 -19.42 8.04
CA VAL A 350 -1.57 -20.74 7.53
C VAL A 350 -1.31 -20.67 6.03
N VAL A 351 -2.25 -20.15 5.26
CA VAL A 351 -2.10 -20.01 3.80
C VAL A 351 -0.91 -19.11 3.48
N GLY A 352 -0.83 -17.92 4.09
CA GLY A 352 0.25 -16.97 3.87
C GLY A 352 1.63 -17.53 4.28
N GLY A 353 1.69 -18.30 5.36
CA GLY A 353 2.90 -18.99 5.79
C GLY A 353 3.34 -20.05 4.78
N LEU A 354 2.42 -20.91 4.33
CA LEU A 354 2.70 -21.95 3.34
C LEU A 354 3.11 -21.37 1.99
N THR A 355 2.52 -20.25 1.57
CA THR A 355 2.83 -19.57 0.30
C THR A 355 3.98 -18.58 0.40
N LEU A 356 4.61 -18.39 1.56
CA LEU A 356 5.72 -17.44 1.72
C LEU A 356 6.90 -17.72 0.77
N SER A 357 7.07 -18.98 0.38
CA SER A 357 8.07 -19.42 -0.61
C SER A 357 7.86 -18.84 -2.03
N GLU A 358 6.67 -18.30 -2.34
CA GLU A 358 6.39 -17.59 -3.59
C GLU A 358 7.37 -16.41 -3.81
N GLY A 359 7.82 -15.76 -2.73
CA GLY A 359 8.82 -14.69 -2.81
C GLY A 359 10.12 -15.15 -3.50
N ALA A 360 10.56 -16.39 -3.25
CA ALA A 360 11.75 -16.95 -3.88
C ALA A 360 11.55 -17.26 -5.37
N PHE A 361 10.39 -17.81 -5.74
CA PHE A 361 10.03 -18.04 -7.14
C PHE A 361 9.87 -16.72 -7.89
N GLY A 362 9.30 -15.70 -7.25
CA GLY A 362 9.19 -14.36 -7.79
C GLY A 362 10.56 -13.73 -8.06
N ALA A 363 11.54 -13.94 -7.17
CA ALA A 363 12.91 -13.52 -7.38
C ALA A 363 13.57 -14.27 -8.55
N LEU A 364 13.47 -15.60 -8.60
CA LEU A 364 14.00 -16.43 -9.69
C LEU A 364 13.47 -15.99 -11.05
N LEU A 365 12.14 -15.91 -11.20
CA LEU A 365 11.48 -15.54 -12.46
C LEU A 365 11.89 -14.12 -12.89
N SER A 366 12.13 -13.23 -11.93
CA SER A 366 12.63 -11.88 -12.21
C SER A 366 14.08 -11.87 -12.65
N THR A 367 14.91 -12.78 -12.11
CA THR A 367 16.33 -12.90 -12.45
C THR A 367 16.57 -13.59 -13.78
N THR A 368 15.79 -14.63 -14.12
CA THR A 368 15.95 -15.40 -15.36
C THR A 368 15.12 -14.83 -16.52
N ASP A 369 14.69 -13.57 -16.42
CA ASP A 369 13.88 -12.84 -17.41
C ASP A 369 12.56 -13.53 -17.84
N ASN A 370 12.00 -14.37 -16.97
CA ASN A 370 10.74 -15.07 -17.20
C ASN A 370 9.53 -14.26 -16.70
N GLN A 371 9.58 -12.93 -16.85
CA GLN A 371 8.53 -12.03 -16.37
C GLN A 371 7.17 -12.29 -17.03
N ARG A 372 7.16 -12.80 -18.27
CA ARG A 372 5.93 -13.20 -18.97
C ARG A 372 5.18 -14.30 -18.21
N VAL A 373 5.91 -15.30 -17.70
CA VAL A 373 5.33 -16.41 -16.92
C VAL A 373 4.72 -15.86 -15.62
N ARG A 374 5.44 -14.97 -14.94
CA ARG A 374 4.96 -14.30 -13.72
C ARG A 374 3.69 -13.49 -13.97
N ALA A 375 3.62 -12.75 -15.07
CA ALA A 375 2.44 -11.97 -15.44
C ALA A 375 1.23 -12.88 -15.72
N ILE A 376 1.43 -14.00 -16.43
CA ILE A 376 0.37 -14.98 -16.71
C ILE A 376 -0.18 -15.56 -15.40
N PHE A 377 0.69 -15.99 -14.47
CA PHE A 377 0.25 -16.52 -13.18
C PHE A 377 -0.50 -15.46 -12.35
N ALA A 378 -0.03 -14.22 -12.33
CA ALA A 378 -0.73 -13.13 -11.65
C ALA A 378 -2.13 -12.89 -12.25
N SER A 379 -2.26 -12.86 -13.58
CA SER A 379 -3.56 -12.72 -14.24
C SER A 379 -4.49 -13.90 -13.98
N LEU A 380 -3.99 -15.14 -14.05
CA LEU A 380 -4.77 -16.34 -13.72
C LEU A 380 -5.22 -16.33 -12.26
N SER A 381 -4.35 -15.90 -11.34
CA SER A 381 -4.69 -15.75 -9.92
C SER A 381 -5.81 -14.75 -9.73
N ILE A 382 -5.78 -13.58 -10.40
CA ILE A 382 -6.86 -12.58 -10.31
C ILE A 382 -8.18 -13.17 -10.80
N VAL A 383 -8.18 -13.88 -11.93
CA VAL A 383 -9.40 -14.51 -12.48
C VAL A 383 -9.93 -15.58 -11.52
N PHE A 384 -9.05 -16.45 -11.02
CA PHE A 384 -9.42 -17.48 -10.07
C PHE A 384 -10.00 -16.89 -8.77
N THR A 385 -9.33 -15.87 -8.20
CA THR A 385 -9.81 -15.15 -7.03
C THR A 385 -11.18 -14.51 -7.29
N ALA A 386 -11.39 -13.90 -8.45
CA ALA A 386 -12.68 -13.31 -8.80
C ALA A 386 -13.78 -14.39 -8.83
N VAL A 387 -13.56 -15.48 -9.57
CA VAL A 387 -14.52 -16.59 -9.69
C VAL A 387 -14.82 -17.20 -8.31
N ALA A 388 -13.80 -17.46 -7.51
CA ALA A 388 -13.94 -18.00 -6.16
C ALA A 388 -14.72 -17.03 -5.25
N ALA A 389 -14.39 -15.74 -5.25
CA ALA A 389 -15.07 -14.72 -4.47
C ALA A 389 -16.57 -14.65 -4.83
N PHE A 390 -16.91 -14.56 -6.12
CA PHE A 390 -18.30 -14.51 -6.58
C PHE A 390 -19.09 -15.79 -6.31
N ALA A 391 -18.44 -16.96 -6.25
CA ALA A 391 -19.09 -18.23 -5.96
C ALA A 391 -19.25 -18.51 -4.47
N LEU A 392 -18.25 -18.17 -3.65
CA LEU A 392 -18.17 -18.57 -2.25
C LEU A 392 -18.74 -17.53 -1.29
N ILE A 393 -18.46 -16.24 -1.48
CA ILE A 393 -18.88 -15.18 -0.53
C ILE A 393 -20.41 -15.12 -0.40
N PRO A 394 -21.22 -15.17 -1.48
CA PRO A 394 -22.68 -15.15 -1.33
C PRO A 394 -23.25 -16.37 -0.61
N LYS A 395 -22.52 -17.50 -0.58
CA LYS A 395 -23.00 -18.76 -0.01
C LYS A 395 -22.51 -18.98 1.43
N TYR A 396 -21.28 -18.58 1.73
CA TYR A 396 -20.61 -18.87 2.99
C TYR A 396 -20.30 -17.62 3.83
N GLY A 397 -20.38 -16.43 3.25
CA GLY A 397 -20.03 -15.18 3.92
C GLY A 397 -18.53 -14.91 3.93
N LEU A 398 -18.02 -14.58 5.12
CA LEU A 398 -16.61 -14.37 5.44
C LEU A 398 -15.82 -15.67 5.38
#